data_AF-A0A1Y3TQI4-F1
#
_entry.id   AF-A0A1Y3TQI4-F1
#
_cell.length_a   1.000
_cell.length_b   1.000
_cell.length_c   1.000
_cell.angle_alpha   90.00
_cell.angle_beta   90.00
_cell.angle_gamma   90.00
#
_symmetry.space_group_name_H-M   'P 1'
#
loop_
_entity.id
_entity.type
_entity.pdbx_description
1 polymer ?
#
loop_
_entity_poly.entity_id
_entity_poly.type
_entity_poly.pdbx_seq_one_letter_code
_entity_poly.pdbx_strand_id
1 'polypeptide(L)'
;MALVQCPNCGKEISDKSKKCIHCGYVIIEDPKPICPECGAEIEKGATVCDKCGYPLEVKSIARMEPQQVEVTKVSIINDRLSKRKIVVILIAVLIGIGVILGISNFIRQKQIEAYGEKLELISTTMLEGAADAENCGNLIKSVWSNSIFEDKDSTTDKYTRANNGTGYFYDDFNIALANLFDDKEFQEKIDEIENNQQVVTDLMKEMQNPPEKWEKAYEDLQDYYDAYLTLTNLAISPAGSLQSFSSNFSDADMEVVNCYNKMEFYWE
;
A
#
# COMPACT_ATOMS: atom_id res chain seq x y z
N MET A 1 12.25 12.77 50.68
CA MET A 1 11.83 11.41 51.09
C MET A 1 10.47 11.56 51.71
N ALA A 2 9.43 10.94 51.14
CA ALA A 2 8.09 11.05 51.68
C ALA A 2 7.87 9.95 52.72
N LEU A 3 7.34 10.33 53.88
CA LEU A 3 6.84 9.38 54.87
C LEU A 3 5.38 9.09 54.53
N VAL A 4 5.02 7.81 54.47
CA VAL A 4 3.66 7.34 54.23
C VAL A 4 3.15 6.61 55.47
N GLN A 5 1.86 6.71 55.73
CA GLN A 5 1.21 6.02 56.84
C GLN A 5 1.02 4.54 56.48
N CYS A 6 1.45 3.62 57.36
CA CYS A 6 1.20 2.20 57.16
C CYS A 6 -0.32 1.94 57.21
N PRO A 7 -0.93 1.32 56.18
CA PRO A 7 -2.37 1.12 56.12
C PRO A 7 -2.92 0.18 57.20
N ASN A 8 -2.06 -0.62 57.85
CA ASN A 8 -2.49 -1.54 58.90
C ASN A 8 -2.35 -0.96 60.32
N CYS A 9 -1.24 -0.28 60.63
CA CYS A 9 -0.98 0.20 62.00
C CYS A 9 -1.00 1.72 62.18
N GLY A 10 -1.13 2.49 61.10
CA GLY A 10 -1.23 3.95 61.14
C GLY A 10 0.02 4.65 61.68
N LYS A 11 1.20 4.02 61.56
CA LYS A 11 2.50 4.63 61.89
C LYS A 11 3.25 5.01 60.61
N GLU A 12 4.00 6.10 60.68
CA GLU A 12 4.79 6.60 59.56
C GLU A 12 5.97 5.68 59.23
N ILE A 13 6.11 5.38 57.94
CA ILE A 13 7.18 4.56 57.38
C ILE A 13 7.68 5.20 56.08
N SER A 14 8.87 4.84 55.63
CA SER A 14 9.35 5.30 54.32
C SER A 14 8.53 4.69 53.19
N ASP A 15 8.18 5.51 52.20
CA ASP A 15 7.58 5.16 50.91
C ASP A 15 8.25 4.02 50.13
N LYS A 16 9.50 3.65 50.48
CA LYS A 16 10.25 2.54 49.86
C LYS A 16 10.25 1.24 50.68
N SER A 17 9.58 1.21 51.83
CA SER A 17 9.62 0.06 52.74
C SER A 17 8.71 -1.06 52.24
N LYS A 18 9.30 -2.19 51.81
CA LYS A 18 8.53 -3.39 51.40
C LYS A 18 7.68 -3.98 52.53
N LYS A 19 8.09 -3.77 53.78
CA LYS A 19 7.42 -4.26 55.00
C LYS A 19 7.48 -3.18 56.09
N CYS A 20 6.39 -2.99 56.83
CA CYS A 20 6.34 -2.07 57.95
C CYS A 20 7.23 -2.56 59.10
N ILE A 21 8.14 -1.70 59.56
CA ILE A 21 9.03 -2.00 60.70
C ILE A 21 8.29 -2.13 62.03
N HIS A 22 7.09 -1.55 62.16
CA HIS A 22 6.37 -1.50 63.43
C HIS A 22 5.39 -2.65 63.64
N CYS A 23 4.73 -3.12 62.58
CA CYS A 23 3.73 -4.20 62.67
C CYS A 23 4.02 -5.39 61.76
N GLY A 24 5.04 -5.30 60.89
CA GLY A 24 5.38 -6.38 59.98
C GLY A 24 4.44 -6.54 58.78
N TYR A 25 3.52 -5.61 58.54
CA TYR A 25 2.63 -5.66 57.35
C TYR A 25 3.43 -5.48 56.05
N VAL A 26 3.27 -6.39 55.08
CA VAL A 26 3.93 -6.34 53.76
C VAL A 26 3.14 -5.40 52.86
N ILE A 27 3.81 -4.39 52.31
CA ILE A 27 3.19 -3.31 51.54
C ILE A 27 3.43 -3.50 50.05
N ILE A 28 4.55 -4.13 49.69
CA ILE A 28 4.90 -4.47 48.32
C ILE A 28 5.15 -5.97 48.29
N GLU A 29 4.25 -6.72 47.65
CA GLU A 29 4.46 -8.14 47.38
C GLU A 29 5.47 -8.29 46.24
N ASP A 30 6.46 -9.17 46.41
CA ASP A 30 7.42 -9.44 45.34
C ASP A 30 6.70 -10.12 44.15
N PRO A 31 6.97 -9.71 42.90
CA PRO A 31 6.32 -10.27 41.73
C PRO A 31 6.55 -11.78 41.64
N LYS A 32 5.49 -12.54 41.35
CA LYS A 32 5.57 -13.99 41.15
C LYS A 32 6.27 -14.28 39.81
N PRO A 33 7.14 -15.30 39.75
CA PRO A 33 7.77 -15.71 38.49
C PRO A 33 6.72 -16.25 37.51
N ILE A 34 6.86 -15.91 36.24
CA ILE A 34 5.98 -16.35 35.15
C ILE A 34 6.73 -17.39 34.30
N CYS A 35 6.03 -18.44 33.85
CA CYS A 35 6.62 -19.47 33.02
C CYS A 35 7.05 -18.88 31.66
N PRO A 36 8.32 -19.06 31.25
CA PRO A 36 8.82 -18.49 30.00
C PRO A 36 8.19 -19.10 28.75
N GLU A 37 7.65 -20.32 28.85
CA GLU A 37 7.04 -21.01 27.69
C GLU A 37 5.53 -20.78 27.60
N CYS A 38 4.79 -20.83 28.72
CA CYS A 38 3.32 -20.80 28.67
C CYS A 38 2.67 -19.57 29.32
N GLY A 39 3.46 -18.68 29.93
CA GLY A 39 2.93 -17.47 30.57
C GLY A 39 2.13 -17.70 31.85
N ALA A 40 2.07 -18.93 32.38
CA ALA A 40 1.39 -19.22 33.64
C ALA A 40 2.18 -18.70 34.85
N GLU A 41 1.49 -18.19 35.87
CA GLU A 41 2.09 -17.85 37.17
C GLU A 41 2.64 -19.10 37.85
N ILE A 42 3.89 -19.05 38.32
CA ILE A 42 4.58 -20.15 38.99
C ILE A 42 4.69 -19.84 40.49
N GLU A 43 4.39 -20.83 41.32
CA GLU A 43 4.64 -20.74 42.77
C GLU A 43 6.15 -20.78 43.09
N LYS A 44 6.59 -19.95 44.04
CA LYS A 44 8.02 -19.85 44.41
C LYS A 44 8.55 -21.22 44.85
N GLY A 45 9.40 -21.84 44.03
CA GLY A 45 10.08 -23.11 44.32
C GLY A 45 9.65 -24.30 43.46
N ALA A 46 8.70 -24.15 42.53
CA ALA A 46 8.34 -25.21 41.59
C ALA A 46 9.51 -25.55 40.65
N THR A 47 9.84 -26.84 40.53
CA THR A 47 10.93 -27.36 39.68
C THR A 47 10.46 -27.73 38.27
N VAL A 48 9.14 -27.81 38.05
CA VAL A 48 8.49 -28.07 36.77
C VAL A 48 7.19 -27.26 36.74
N CYS A 49 6.83 -26.70 35.59
CA CYS A 49 5.57 -25.98 35.44
C CYS A 49 4.39 -26.96 35.35
N ASP A 50 3.42 -26.85 36.26
CA ASP A 50 2.24 -27.74 36.33
C ASP A 50 1.31 -27.63 35.12
N LYS A 51 1.41 -26.54 34.34
CA LYS A 51 0.56 -26.27 33.17
C LYS A 51 1.12 -26.81 31.87
N CYS A 52 2.44 -26.78 31.67
CA CYS A 52 3.07 -27.16 30.39
C CYS A 52 4.20 -28.17 30.49
N GLY A 53 4.59 -28.57 31.71
CA GLY A 53 5.66 -29.55 31.94
C GLY A 53 7.08 -29.01 31.74
N TYR A 54 7.25 -27.69 31.58
CA TYR A 54 8.58 -27.09 31.38
C TYR A 54 9.45 -27.20 32.66
N PRO A 55 10.68 -27.75 32.58
CA PRO A 55 11.60 -27.82 33.72
C PRO A 55 12.10 -26.43 34.13
N LEU A 56 11.86 -26.05 35.37
CA LEU A 56 12.27 -24.77 35.96
C LEU A 56 13.48 -25.03 36.87
N GLU A 57 14.68 -24.73 36.40
CA GLU A 57 15.89 -24.94 37.21
C GLU A 57 15.93 -23.98 38.41
N VAL A 58 15.61 -24.52 39.59
CA VAL A 58 15.69 -23.79 40.85
C VAL A 58 17.14 -23.85 41.35
N LYS A 59 17.90 -22.75 41.20
CA LYS A 59 19.15 -22.58 41.96
C LYS A 59 18.82 -22.44 43.45
N SER A 60 18.87 -23.55 44.15
CA SER A 60 18.62 -23.66 45.59
C SER A 60 19.65 -22.86 46.39
N ILE A 61 19.16 -21.87 47.14
CA ILE A 61 19.91 -21.21 48.21
C ILE A 61 19.95 -22.20 49.38
N ALA A 62 21.06 -22.93 49.53
CA ALA A 62 21.32 -23.76 50.71
C ALA A 62 22.00 -22.94 51.81
N ARG A 63 21.48 -23.09 53.02
CA ARG A 63 21.85 -22.44 54.29
C ARG A 63 23.29 -22.76 54.74
N MET A 64 23.89 -21.77 55.43
CA MET A 64 25.13 -21.79 56.20
C MET A 64 25.20 -22.88 57.28
N GLU A 65 26.42 -23.35 57.57
CA GLU A 65 27.00 -23.41 58.93
C GLU A 65 28.52 -23.07 58.89
N PRO A 66 29.12 -22.62 60.02
CA PRO A 66 30.23 -21.67 60.01
C PRO A 66 31.61 -22.29 60.28
N GLN A 67 32.66 -21.80 59.62
CA GLN A 67 34.04 -21.90 60.14
C GLN A 67 34.96 -20.81 59.58
N GLN A 68 36.13 -20.68 60.21
CA GLN A 68 36.76 -19.41 60.57
C GLN A 68 37.55 -18.70 59.47
N VAL A 69 37.72 -17.40 59.74
CA VAL A 69 38.29 -16.32 58.94
C VAL A 69 39.74 -16.62 58.48
N GLU A 70 39.97 -16.65 57.17
CA GLU A 70 41.18 -16.07 56.60
C GLU A 70 40.79 -15.01 55.59
N VAL A 71 41.31 -13.81 55.82
CA VAL A 71 41.01 -12.60 55.08
C VAL A 71 41.60 -12.71 53.68
N THR A 72 40.89 -13.39 52.77
CA THR A 72 41.12 -13.22 51.33
C THR A 72 40.46 -11.91 50.94
N LYS A 73 41.29 -10.94 50.55
CA LYS A 73 40.88 -9.66 49.98
C LYS A 73 39.71 -9.87 49.02
N VAL A 74 38.52 -9.42 49.40
CA VAL A 74 37.42 -9.23 48.46
C VAL A 74 37.90 -8.16 47.48
N SER A 75 38.33 -8.55 46.29
CA SER A 75 38.38 -7.63 45.17
C SER A 75 36.93 -7.41 44.74
N ILE A 76 36.28 -6.42 45.35
CA ILE A 76 35.12 -5.79 44.74
C ILE A 76 35.65 -5.18 43.44
N ILE A 77 35.45 -5.88 42.32
CA ILE A 77 35.60 -5.27 41.00
C ILE A 77 34.43 -4.30 40.88
N ASN A 78 34.59 -3.10 41.45
CA ASN A 78 33.83 -1.94 41.03
C ASN A 78 34.29 -1.64 39.60
N ASP A 79 33.77 -2.39 38.64
CA ASP A 79 33.96 -2.10 37.22
C ASP A 79 33.17 -0.84 36.90
N ARG A 80 33.69 0.31 37.37
CA ARG A 80 33.37 1.61 36.80
C ARG A 80 33.82 1.50 35.36
N LEU A 81 32.87 1.31 34.44
CA LEU A 81 33.13 1.39 33.01
C LEU A 81 34.01 2.62 32.78
N SER A 82 35.23 2.40 32.30
CA SER A 82 36.17 3.51 32.13
C SER A 82 35.51 4.52 31.20
N LYS A 83 35.72 5.82 31.45
CA LYS A 83 35.15 6.89 30.59
C LYS A 83 35.42 6.61 29.10
N ARG A 84 36.52 5.92 28.77
CA ARG A 84 36.87 5.45 27.41
C ARG A 84 35.92 4.36 26.87
N LYS A 85 35.52 3.37 27.67
CA LYS A 85 34.55 2.33 27.25
C LYS A 85 33.16 2.92 26.99
N ILE A 86 32.73 3.89 27.82
CA ILE A 86 31.45 4.60 27.63
C ILE A 86 31.47 5.39 26.31
N VAL A 87 32.56 6.10 26.02
CA VAL A 87 32.72 6.86 24.76
C VAL A 87 32.68 5.96 23.53
N VAL A 88 33.34 4.79 23.57
CA VAL A 88 33.31 3.82 22.46
C VAL A 88 31.91 3.27 22.21
N ILE A 89 31.16 2.94 23.28
CA ILE A 89 29.78 2.47 23.16
C ILE A 89 28.89 3.57 22.56
N LEU A 90 29.03 4.82 23.02
CA LEU A 90 28.27 5.95 22.46
C LEU A 90 28.57 6.18 20.98
N ILE A 91 29.84 6.09 20.57
CA ILE A 91 30.22 6.21 19.15
C ILE A 91 29.63 5.06 18.33
N ALA A 92 29.69 3.82 18.82
CA ALA A 92 29.10 2.67 18.13
C ALA A 92 27.58 2.80 17.98
N VAL A 93 26.88 3.30 19.01
CA VAL A 93 25.43 3.58 18.94
C VAL A 93 25.12 4.67 17.93
N LEU A 94 25.90 5.76 17.91
CA LEU A 94 25.71 6.85 16.94
C LEU A 94 25.93 6.37 15.49
N ILE A 95 26.95 5.53 15.26
CA ILE A 95 27.18 4.91 13.95
C ILE A 95 26.00 4.00 13.59
N GLY A 96 25.54 3.17 14.52
CA GLY A 96 24.39 2.28 14.32
C GLY A 96 23.11 3.03 13.94
N ILE A 97 22.82 4.15 14.62
CA ILE A 97 21.69 5.03 14.27
C ILE A 97 21.87 5.63 12.88
N GLY A 98 23.08 6.11 12.54
CA GLY A 98 23.39 6.65 11.22
C GLY A 98 23.19 5.63 10.09
N VAL A 99 23.58 4.37 10.31
CA VAL A 99 23.36 3.27 9.36
C VAL A 99 21.87 2.96 9.21
N ILE A 100 21.11 2.91 10.31
CA ILE A 100 19.65 2.67 10.26
C ILE A 100 18.94 3.79 9.49
N LEU A 101 19.27 5.06 9.77
CA LEU A 101 18.70 6.21 9.07
C LEU A 101 19.10 6.22 7.59
N GLY A 102 20.34 5.86 7.27
CA GLY A 102 20.82 5.74 5.89
C GLY A 102 20.07 4.68 5.10
N ILE A 103 19.90 3.47 5.67
CA ILE A 103 19.11 2.40 5.06
C ILE A 103 17.65 2.81 4.91
N SER A 104 17.05 3.43 5.94
CA SER A 104 15.67 3.90 5.89
C SER A 104 15.45 4.95 4.80
N ASN A 105 16.36 5.91 4.64
CA ASN A 105 16.29 6.90 3.57
C ASN A 105 16.51 6.27 2.19
N PHE A 106 17.40 5.29 2.07
CA PHE A 106 17.61 4.58 0.81
C PHE A 106 16.37 3.79 0.37
N ILE A 107 15.72 3.06 1.30
CA ILE A 107 14.46 2.35 1.02
C ILE A 107 13.37 3.34 0.61
N ARG A 108 13.24 4.46 1.33
CA ARG A 108 12.25 5.51 1.01
C ARG A 108 12.48 6.10 -0.39
N GLN A 109 13.72 6.40 -0.76
CA GLN A 109 14.03 6.90 -2.10
C GLN A 109 13.65 5.90 -3.19
N LYS A 110 13.99 4.62 -2.99
CA LYS A 110 13.62 3.57 -3.93
C LYS A 110 12.09 3.42 -4.08
N GLN A 111 11.33 3.59 -3.00
CA GLN A 111 9.87 3.57 -3.05
C GLN A 111 9.31 4.79 -3.81
N ILE A 112 9.91 5.97 -3.62
CA ILE A 112 9.53 7.18 -4.36
C ILE A 112 9.82 7.00 -5.85
N GLU A 113 10.98 6.47 -6.23
CA GLU A 113 11.32 6.20 -7.64
C GLU A 113 10.35 5.20 -8.28
N ALA A 114 10.09 4.07 -7.61
CA ALA A 114 9.16 3.06 -8.10
C ALA A 114 7.72 3.59 -8.26
N TYR A 115 7.30 4.57 -7.46
CA TYR A 115 6.01 5.24 -7.64
C TYR A 115 5.98 6.04 -8.95
N GLY A 116 7.07 6.74 -9.27
CA GLY A 116 7.21 7.48 -10.53
C GLY A 116 7.15 6.57 -11.76
N GLU A 117 7.90 5.47 -11.75
CA GLU A 117 7.86 4.45 -12.82
C GLU A 117 6.44 3.91 -13.04
N LYS A 118 5.66 3.77 -11.95
CA LYS A 118 4.29 3.29 -12.03
C LYS A 118 3.31 4.34 -12.56
N LEU A 119 3.52 5.62 -12.28
CA LEU A 119 2.76 6.71 -12.92
C LEU A 119 2.95 6.67 -14.45
N GLU A 120 4.20 6.52 -14.90
CA GLU A 120 4.54 6.43 -16.33
C GLU A 120 3.93 5.18 -16.98
N LEU A 121 4.02 4.02 -16.31
CA LEU A 121 3.39 2.78 -16.77
C LEU A 121 1.88 2.93 -16.96
N ILE A 122 1.19 3.53 -15.99
CA ILE A 122 -0.26 3.73 -16.09
C ILE A 122 -0.59 4.69 -17.23
N SER A 123 0.17 5.78 -17.33
CA SER A 123 -0.05 6.80 -18.37
C SER A 123 0.12 6.24 -19.78
N THR A 124 1.13 5.41 -20.00
CA THR A 124 1.37 4.74 -21.28
C THR A 124 0.33 3.65 -21.56
N THR A 125 -0.08 2.89 -20.54
CA THR A 125 -1.17 1.89 -20.68
C THR A 125 -2.50 2.54 -21.08
N MET A 126 -2.83 3.71 -20.50
CA MET A 126 -4.00 4.50 -20.89
C MET A 126 -3.87 5.05 -22.31
N LEU A 127 -2.68 5.49 -22.72
CA LEU A 127 -2.46 6.00 -24.07
C LEU A 127 -2.68 4.91 -25.12
N GLU A 128 -2.22 3.69 -24.86
CA GLU A 128 -2.46 2.53 -25.73
C GLU A 128 -3.97 2.24 -25.86
N GLY A 129 -4.69 2.14 -24.75
CA GLY A 129 -6.14 1.91 -24.77
C GLY A 129 -6.94 3.07 -25.39
N ALA A 130 -6.46 4.30 -25.23
CA ALA A 130 -7.05 5.47 -25.86
C ALA A 130 -6.88 5.43 -27.39
N ALA A 131 -5.71 5.01 -27.90
CA ALA A 131 -5.49 4.85 -29.33
C ALA A 131 -6.41 3.77 -29.94
N ASP A 132 -6.65 2.67 -29.22
CA ASP A 132 -7.61 1.64 -29.65
C ASP A 132 -9.05 2.18 -29.69
N ALA A 133 -9.43 2.95 -28.66
CA ALA A 133 -10.72 3.63 -28.61
C ALA A 133 -10.87 4.70 -29.70
N GLU A 134 -9.82 5.45 -30.01
CA GLU A 134 -9.77 6.43 -31.10
C GLU A 134 -10.10 5.74 -32.43
N ASN A 135 -9.41 4.64 -32.73
CA ASN A 135 -9.61 3.85 -33.94
C ASN A 135 -11.04 3.31 -34.04
N CYS A 136 -11.58 2.76 -32.94
CA CYS A 136 -12.93 2.20 -32.91
C CYS A 136 -14.00 3.29 -33.08
N GLY A 137 -13.88 4.41 -32.36
CA GLY A 137 -14.85 5.50 -32.47
C GLY A 137 -14.81 6.22 -33.82
N ASN A 138 -13.64 6.31 -34.46
CA ASN A 138 -13.54 6.80 -35.83
C ASN A 138 -14.24 5.86 -36.84
N LEU A 139 -14.16 4.54 -36.64
CA LEU A 139 -14.90 3.58 -37.46
C LEU A 139 -16.41 3.68 -37.21
N ILE A 140 -16.85 3.78 -35.95
CA ILE A 140 -18.27 3.99 -35.60
C ILE A 140 -18.81 5.24 -36.29
N LYS A 141 -18.09 6.37 -36.18
CA LYS A 141 -18.44 7.63 -36.83
C LYS A 141 -18.57 7.48 -38.34
N SER A 142 -17.64 6.76 -38.96
CA SER A 142 -17.62 6.52 -40.41
C SER A 142 -18.79 5.65 -40.85
N VAL A 143 -19.06 4.53 -40.17
CA VAL A 143 -20.21 3.65 -40.46
C VAL A 143 -21.52 4.40 -40.33
N TRP A 144 -21.67 5.18 -39.26
CA TRP A 144 -22.88 5.95 -39.01
C TRP A 144 -23.10 7.04 -40.08
N SER A 145 -22.05 7.82 -40.39
CA SER A 145 -22.08 8.85 -41.42
C SER A 145 -22.39 8.26 -42.80
N ASN A 146 -21.62 7.26 -43.22
CA ASN A 146 -21.73 6.67 -44.54
C ASN A 146 -23.09 5.97 -44.76
N SER A 147 -23.68 5.40 -43.69
CA SER A 147 -25.03 4.85 -43.77
C SER A 147 -26.11 5.92 -43.96
N ILE A 148 -25.94 7.13 -43.41
CA ILE A 148 -26.91 8.23 -43.52
C ILE A 148 -26.80 8.94 -44.86
N PHE A 149 -25.58 9.15 -45.35
CA PHE A 149 -25.31 9.91 -46.58
C PHE A 149 -25.17 9.02 -47.82
N GLU A 150 -25.24 7.70 -47.66
CA GLU A 150 -25.05 6.70 -48.72
C GLU A 150 -23.69 6.82 -49.42
N ASP A 151 -22.65 7.17 -48.65
CA ASP A 151 -21.28 7.29 -49.12
C ASP A 151 -20.62 5.91 -49.19
N LYS A 152 -20.18 5.53 -50.40
CA LYS A 152 -19.49 4.24 -50.61
C LYS A 152 -18.06 4.31 -50.11
N ASP A 153 -17.69 3.38 -49.25
CA ASP A 153 -16.36 3.27 -48.69
C ASP A 153 -16.05 1.80 -48.43
N SER A 154 -14.97 1.29 -49.04
CA SER A 154 -14.56 -0.12 -48.93
C SER A 154 -14.34 -0.60 -47.48
N THR A 155 -14.07 0.31 -46.55
CA THR A 155 -13.85 -0.01 -45.13
C THR A 155 -15.17 -0.18 -44.36
N THR A 156 -16.23 0.53 -44.76
CA THR A 156 -17.52 0.55 -44.06
C THR A 156 -18.64 -0.16 -44.82
N ASP A 157 -18.49 -0.36 -46.13
CA ASP A 157 -19.49 -0.96 -47.01
C ASP A 157 -19.97 -2.33 -46.49
N LYS A 158 -19.07 -3.13 -45.90
CA LYS A 158 -19.45 -4.42 -45.29
C LYS A 158 -20.52 -4.30 -44.20
N TYR A 159 -20.61 -3.14 -43.55
CA TYR A 159 -21.60 -2.84 -42.51
C TYR A 159 -22.79 -2.04 -43.03
N THR A 160 -22.54 -1.06 -43.91
CA THR A 160 -23.55 -0.08 -44.35
C THR A 160 -24.42 -0.56 -45.50
N ARG A 161 -24.03 -1.65 -46.20
CA ARG A 161 -24.71 -2.12 -47.41
C ARG A 161 -25.00 -3.63 -47.40
N ALA A 162 -26.12 -4.01 -48.02
CA ALA A 162 -26.55 -5.40 -48.16
C ALA A 162 -25.55 -6.25 -48.96
N ASN A 163 -25.68 -7.58 -48.88
CA ASN A 163 -24.82 -8.55 -49.57
C ASN A 163 -23.32 -8.29 -49.31
N ASN A 164 -22.98 -8.06 -48.04
CA ASN A 164 -21.61 -7.82 -47.57
C ASN A 164 -20.89 -6.71 -48.35
N GLY A 165 -21.53 -5.53 -48.47
CA GLY A 165 -20.92 -4.37 -49.13
C GLY A 165 -21.16 -4.23 -50.62
N THR A 166 -21.91 -5.12 -51.26
CA THR A 166 -22.14 -5.07 -52.72
C THR A 166 -23.53 -4.59 -53.12
N GLY A 167 -24.50 -4.60 -52.20
CA GLY A 167 -25.89 -4.25 -52.42
C GLY A 167 -26.23 -2.77 -52.20
N TYR A 168 -27.50 -2.52 -51.90
CA TYR A 168 -28.01 -1.19 -51.54
C TYR A 168 -27.65 -0.84 -50.09
N PHE A 169 -27.64 0.45 -49.76
CA PHE A 169 -27.47 0.93 -48.38
C PHE A 169 -28.68 0.57 -47.54
N TYR A 170 -28.49 0.28 -46.25
CA TYR A 170 -29.61 0.07 -45.35
C TYR A 170 -30.34 1.40 -45.08
N ASP A 171 -31.67 1.41 -45.23
CA ASP A 171 -32.50 2.60 -44.97
C ASP A 171 -32.44 3.04 -43.48
N ASP A 172 -32.30 2.06 -42.57
CA ASP A 172 -32.13 2.31 -41.14
C ASP A 172 -30.65 2.17 -40.77
N PHE A 173 -30.01 3.30 -40.43
CA PHE A 173 -28.61 3.33 -40.03
C PHE A 173 -28.33 2.49 -38.78
N ASN A 174 -29.34 2.20 -37.94
CA ASN A 174 -29.16 1.32 -36.79
C ASN A 174 -28.83 -0.12 -37.21
N ILE A 175 -29.25 -0.54 -38.41
CA ILE A 175 -28.85 -1.84 -38.97
C ILE A 175 -27.35 -1.83 -39.27
N ALA A 176 -26.82 -0.75 -39.84
CA ALA A 176 -25.40 -0.63 -40.13
C ALA A 176 -24.54 -0.64 -38.87
N LEU A 177 -24.99 0.06 -37.82
CA LEU A 177 -24.34 0.02 -36.51
C LEU A 177 -24.44 -1.37 -35.87
N ALA A 178 -25.60 -2.04 -35.92
CA ALA A 178 -25.73 -3.40 -35.43
C ALA A 178 -24.78 -4.36 -36.15
N ASN A 179 -24.66 -4.26 -37.48
CA ASN A 179 -23.71 -5.07 -38.25
C ASN A 179 -22.25 -4.82 -37.83
N LEU A 180 -21.88 -3.59 -37.47
CA LEU A 180 -20.55 -3.27 -36.96
C LEU A 180 -20.33 -3.94 -35.59
N PHE A 181 -21.29 -3.83 -34.67
CA PHE A 181 -21.17 -4.42 -33.32
C PHE A 181 -21.34 -5.94 -33.29
N ASP A 182 -21.91 -6.55 -34.33
CA ASP A 182 -21.97 -8.00 -34.53
C ASP A 182 -20.71 -8.56 -35.25
N ASP A 183 -19.82 -7.70 -35.76
CA ASP A 183 -18.57 -8.11 -36.40
C ASP A 183 -17.56 -8.57 -35.37
N LYS A 184 -17.05 -9.79 -35.55
CA LYS A 184 -16.13 -10.42 -34.58
C LYS A 184 -14.82 -9.67 -34.40
N GLU A 185 -14.24 -9.14 -35.49
CA GLU A 185 -12.98 -8.39 -35.41
C GLU A 185 -13.20 -7.07 -34.67
N PHE A 186 -14.39 -6.48 -34.80
CA PHE A 186 -14.74 -5.30 -34.03
C PHE A 186 -15.03 -5.62 -32.56
N GLN A 187 -15.75 -6.70 -32.26
CA GLN A 187 -15.98 -7.17 -30.90
C GLN A 187 -14.67 -7.45 -30.16
N GLU A 188 -13.71 -8.11 -30.81
CA GLU A 188 -12.38 -8.37 -30.21
C GLU A 188 -11.67 -7.07 -29.81
N LYS A 189 -11.78 -6.00 -30.60
CA LYS A 189 -11.22 -4.69 -30.24
C LYS A 189 -11.95 -4.01 -29.08
N ILE A 190 -13.28 -4.15 -29.02
CA ILE A 190 -14.05 -3.66 -27.87
C ILE A 190 -13.64 -4.41 -26.60
N ASP A 191 -13.48 -5.73 -26.67
CA ASP A 191 -13.00 -6.56 -25.56
C ASP A 191 -11.57 -6.14 -25.13
N GLU A 192 -10.68 -5.82 -26.07
CA GLU A 192 -9.34 -5.30 -25.79
C GLU A 192 -9.38 -3.97 -25.01
N ILE A 193 -10.26 -3.04 -25.41
CA ILE A 193 -10.47 -1.77 -24.69
C ILE A 193 -11.01 -2.02 -23.27
N GLU A 194 -12.01 -2.89 -23.11
CA GLU A 194 -12.56 -3.24 -21.79
C GLU A 194 -11.51 -3.88 -20.87
N ASN A 195 -10.69 -4.78 -21.42
CA ASN A 195 -9.58 -5.39 -20.70
C ASN A 195 -8.53 -4.34 -20.30
N ASN A 196 -8.19 -3.41 -21.19
CA ASN A 196 -7.29 -2.30 -20.87
C ASN A 196 -7.87 -1.41 -19.75
N GLN A 197 -9.17 -1.08 -19.79
CA GLN A 197 -9.84 -0.35 -18.70
C GLN A 197 -9.70 -1.06 -17.36
N GLN A 198 -9.85 -2.39 -17.34
CA GLN A 198 -9.70 -3.18 -16.12
C GLN A 198 -8.25 -3.14 -15.59
N VAL A 199 -7.26 -3.31 -16.47
CA VAL A 199 -5.83 -3.22 -16.11
C VAL A 199 -5.50 -1.85 -15.51
N VAL A 200 -5.88 -0.76 -16.19
CA VAL A 200 -5.66 0.61 -15.71
C VAL A 200 -6.35 0.82 -14.36
N THR A 201 -7.59 0.38 -14.23
CA THR A 201 -8.37 0.50 -12.99
C THR A 201 -7.68 -0.20 -11.82
N ASP A 202 -7.12 -1.38 -12.03
CA ASP A 202 -6.41 -2.11 -10.99
C ASP A 202 -5.07 -1.45 -10.65
N LEU A 203 -4.34 -0.95 -11.64
CA LEU A 203 -3.13 -0.16 -11.38
C LEU A 203 -3.43 1.12 -10.59
N MET A 204 -4.49 1.85 -10.94
CA MET A 204 -4.93 3.06 -10.22
C MET A 204 -5.28 2.77 -8.76
N LYS A 205 -5.91 1.62 -8.45
CA LYS A 205 -6.18 1.20 -7.06
C LYS A 205 -4.90 0.97 -6.27
N GLU A 206 -3.84 0.51 -6.92
CA GLU A 206 -2.55 0.28 -6.27
C GLU A 206 -1.76 1.57 -6.02
N MET A 207 -2.15 2.69 -6.65
CA MET A 207 -1.49 4.00 -6.53
C MET A 207 -1.98 4.84 -5.35
N GLN A 208 -2.75 4.26 -4.43
CA GLN A 208 -3.23 5.01 -3.26
C GLN A 208 -2.06 5.50 -2.38
N ASN A 209 -2.24 6.67 -1.77
CA ASN A 209 -1.28 7.32 -0.86
C ASN A 209 0.02 7.77 -1.58
N PRO A 210 -0.06 8.76 -2.48
CA PRO A 210 1.12 9.26 -3.18
C PRO A 210 2.18 9.82 -2.22
N PRO A 211 3.47 9.59 -2.46
CA PRO A 211 4.54 10.33 -1.79
C PRO A 211 4.45 11.83 -2.10
N GLU A 212 4.89 12.69 -1.18
CA GLU A 212 4.89 14.16 -1.33
C GLU A 212 5.47 14.64 -2.67
N LYS A 213 6.52 13.98 -3.19
CA LYS A 213 7.13 14.31 -4.49
C LYS A 213 6.14 14.15 -5.67
N TRP A 214 5.21 13.22 -5.57
CA TRP A 214 4.34 12.77 -6.66
C TRP A 214 2.86 13.10 -6.45
N GLU A 215 2.52 13.84 -5.40
CA GLU A 215 1.13 14.20 -5.07
C GLU A 215 0.45 14.91 -6.25
N LYS A 216 1.10 15.92 -6.82
CA LYS A 216 0.58 16.68 -7.97
C LYS A 216 0.47 15.83 -9.24
N ALA A 217 1.46 14.95 -9.48
CA ALA A 217 1.45 14.04 -10.63
C ALA A 217 0.33 13.00 -10.53
N TYR A 218 0.04 12.54 -9.31
CA TYR A 218 -1.08 11.63 -9.07
C TYR A 218 -2.43 12.30 -9.27
N GLU A 219 -2.62 13.55 -8.84
CA GLU A 219 -3.84 14.32 -9.15
C GLU A 219 -4.06 14.43 -10.67
N ASP A 220 -3.01 14.78 -11.40
CA ASP A 220 -3.08 14.92 -12.86
C ASP A 220 -3.33 13.56 -13.55
N LEU A 221 -2.82 12.47 -12.98
CA LEU A 221 -3.12 11.11 -13.45
C LEU A 221 -4.60 10.73 -13.22
N GLN A 222 -5.21 11.20 -12.12
CA GLN A 222 -6.65 10.98 -11.88
C GLN A 222 -7.50 11.70 -12.93
N ASP A 223 -7.17 12.95 -13.25
CA ASP A 223 -7.82 13.70 -14.33
C ASP A 223 -7.67 12.94 -15.67
N TYR A 224 -6.47 12.42 -15.94
CA TYR A 224 -6.21 11.63 -17.14
C TYR A 224 -7.04 10.34 -17.18
N TYR A 225 -7.15 9.64 -16.05
CA TYR A 225 -7.97 8.43 -15.93
C TYR A 225 -9.45 8.71 -16.23
N ASP A 226 -10.00 9.81 -15.72
CA ASP A 226 -11.38 10.20 -16.01
C ASP A 226 -11.60 10.55 -17.50
N ALA A 227 -10.65 11.25 -18.13
CA ALA A 227 -10.67 11.54 -19.56
C ALA A 227 -10.58 10.26 -20.41
N TYR A 228 -9.66 9.37 -20.06
CA TYR A 228 -9.47 8.06 -20.69
C TYR A 228 -10.75 7.21 -20.62
N LEU A 229 -11.39 7.12 -19.45
CA LEU A 229 -12.66 6.41 -19.29
C LEU A 229 -13.78 7.04 -20.12
N THR A 230 -13.81 8.37 -20.21
CA THR A 230 -14.81 9.09 -21.02
C THR A 230 -14.68 8.71 -22.50
N LEU A 231 -13.48 8.74 -23.07
CA LEU A 231 -13.23 8.35 -24.46
C LEU A 231 -13.57 6.88 -24.72
N THR A 232 -13.02 5.98 -23.91
CA THR A 232 -13.18 4.52 -24.10
C THR A 232 -14.63 4.08 -23.97
N ASN A 233 -15.40 4.67 -23.04
CA ASN A 233 -16.83 4.37 -22.91
C ASN A 233 -17.65 4.80 -24.13
N LEU A 234 -17.26 5.88 -24.83
CA LEU A 234 -17.91 6.28 -26.07
C LEU A 234 -17.67 5.25 -27.19
N ALA A 235 -16.52 4.60 -27.23
CA ALA A 235 -16.23 3.53 -28.19
C ALA A 235 -16.96 2.22 -27.85
N ILE A 236 -17.00 1.84 -26.57
CA ILE A 236 -17.66 0.61 -26.09
C ILE A 236 -19.19 0.70 -26.25
N SER A 237 -19.77 1.84 -25.89
CA SER A 237 -21.22 2.02 -25.85
C SER A 237 -21.61 3.38 -26.44
N PRO A 238 -21.53 3.55 -27.78
CA PRO A 238 -21.89 4.80 -28.43
C PRO A 238 -23.39 5.10 -28.24
N ALA A 239 -23.70 6.37 -28.02
CA ALA A 239 -25.08 6.82 -27.78
C ALA A 239 -25.35 8.20 -28.38
N GLY A 240 -26.64 8.50 -28.57
CA GLY A 240 -27.12 9.77 -29.08
C GLY A 240 -27.29 9.78 -30.60
N SER A 241 -27.01 10.93 -31.21
CA SER A 241 -27.05 11.14 -32.66
C SER A 241 -25.64 11.18 -33.25
N LEU A 242 -25.51 11.01 -34.58
CA LEU A 242 -24.22 11.19 -35.29
C LEU A 242 -23.50 12.49 -34.89
N GLN A 243 -24.24 13.60 -34.79
CA GLN A 243 -23.67 14.90 -34.46
C GLN A 243 -23.16 14.95 -33.02
N SER A 244 -23.98 14.53 -32.05
CA SER A 244 -23.61 14.55 -30.63
C SER A 244 -22.50 13.55 -30.34
N PHE A 245 -22.55 12.36 -30.93
CA PHE A 245 -21.50 11.36 -30.81
C PHE A 245 -20.18 11.91 -31.37
N SER A 246 -20.19 12.43 -32.60
CA SER A 246 -18.98 12.97 -33.24
C SER A 246 -18.34 14.11 -32.45
N SER A 247 -19.15 15.00 -31.87
CA SER A 247 -18.66 16.09 -31.03
C SER A 247 -18.06 15.54 -29.74
N ASN A 248 -18.85 14.78 -28.96
CA ASN A 248 -18.43 14.25 -27.67
C ASN A 248 -17.18 13.38 -27.80
N PHE A 249 -17.09 12.59 -28.86
CA PHE A 249 -15.93 11.74 -29.13
C PHE A 249 -14.69 12.58 -29.45
N SER A 250 -14.80 13.58 -30.33
CA SER A 250 -13.68 14.46 -30.65
C SER A 250 -13.21 15.29 -29.45
N ASP A 251 -14.15 15.72 -28.59
CA ASP A 251 -13.84 16.47 -27.38
C ASP A 251 -13.13 15.57 -26.35
N ALA A 252 -13.61 14.34 -26.15
CA ALA A 252 -12.99 13.37 -25.25
C ALA A 252 -11.60 12.93 -25.72
N ASP A 253 -11.44 12.69 -27.03
CA ASP A 253 -10.16 12.34 -27.65
C ASP A 253 -9.10 13.43 -27.45
N MET A 254 -9.47 14.69 -27.70
CA MET A 254 -8.61 15.84 -27.44
C MET A 254 -8.25 15.99 -25.96
N GLU A 255 -9.20 15.71 -25.05
CA GLU A 255 -8.95 15.82 -23.61
C GLU A 255 -7.95 14.76 -23.13
N VAL A 256 -8.05 13.52 -23.62
CA VAL A 256 -7.05 12.46 -23.36
C VAL A 256 -5.65 12.93 -23.75
N VAL A 257 -5.50 13.51 -24.94
CA VAL A 257 -4.19 14.03 -25.41
C VAL A 257 -3.69 15.16 -24.52
N ASN A 258 -4.56 16.09 -24.11
CA ASN A 258 -4.20 17.18 -23.20
C ASN A 258 -3.69 16.65 -21.85
N CYS A 259 -4.40 15.68 -21.28
CA CYS A 259 -4.03 15.02 -20.04
C CYS A 259 -2.71 14.23 -20.16
N TYR A 260 -2.52 13.47 -21.25
CA TYR A 260 -1.27 12.76 -21.50
C TYR A 260 -0.08 13.72 -21.60
N ASN A 261 -0.19 14.80 -22.37
CA ASN A 261 0.85 15.83 -22.49
C ASN A 261 1.17 16.47 -21.12
N LYS A 262 0.16 16.62 -20.24
CA LYS A 262 0.36 17.10 -18.87
C LYS A 262 1.19 16.11 -18.05
N MET A 263 0.95 14.82 -18.24
CA MET A 263 1.71 13.77 -17.57
C MET A 263 3.16 13.71 -18.05
N GLU A 264 3.44 14.00 -19.33
CA GLU A 264 4.80 14.00 -19.88
C GLU A 264 5.77 14.93 -19.15
N PHE A 265 5.29 16.04 -18.59
CA PHE A 265 6.12 16.96 -17.81
C PHE A 265 6.74 16.35 -16.54
N TYR A 266 6.31 15.17 -16.11
CA TYR A 266 6.82 14.52 -14.90
C TYR A 266 8.02 13.57 -15.13
N TRP A 267 8.31 13.21 -16.38
CA TRP A 267 9.40 12.29 -16.74
C TRP A 267 10.39 12.82 -17.79
N GLU A 268 10.23 14.07 -18.25
CA GLU A 268 11.29 14.86 -18.89
C GLU A 268 12.34 15.39 -17.90
#